data_AF-A0A1T3BNU1-F1
#
_entry.id   AF-A0A1T3BNU1-F1
#
_cell.length_a   1.000
_cell.length_b   1.000
_cell.length_c   1.000
_cell.angle_alpha   90.00
_cell.angle_beta   90.00
_cell.angle_gamma   90.00
#
_symmetry.space_group_name_H-M   'P 1'
#
loop_
_entity.id
_entity.type
_entity.pdbx_description
1 polymer ?
#
loop_
_entity_poly.entity_id
_entity_poly.type
_entity_poly.pdbx_seq_one_letter_code
_entity_poly.pdbx_strand_id
1 'polypeptide(L)'
;MDRIAINIGPGSFTGVRTGVSTARALALALEIPAIGVSTLEALAKQAHNKNTMSTITVVIEAGRGMFYYQSFNKDLTALCAPGLQTLENIIANYHNKQYNWSSCRYYAAHIKNNK
;
A
#
# COMPACT_ATOMS: atom_id res chain seq x y z
N MET A 1 -18.61 16.22 10.27
CA MET A 1 -17.94 15.47 9.18
C MET A 1 -17.00 16.48 8.57
N ASP A 2 -15.72 16.41 8.92
CA ASP A 2 -14.88 17.60 8.78
C ASP A 2 -13.89 17.48 7.62
N ARG A 3 -13.74 16.26 7.06
CA ARG A 3 -12.84 15.92 5.96
C ARG A 3 -13.36 14.67 5.22
N ILE A 4 -12.94 14.50 3.97
CA ILE A 4 -13.20 13.29 3.17
C ILE A 4 -11.87 12.58 2.91
N ALA A 5 -11.75 11.31 3.31
CA ALA A 5 -10.59 10.49 2.97
C ALA A 5 -10.89 9.67 1.70
N ILE A 6 -9.94 9.64 0.76
CA ILE A 6 -10.08 8.87 -0.48
C ILE A 6 -8.80 8.13 -0.83
N ASN A 7 -8.95 6.88 -1.29
CA ASN A 7 -7.84 6.10 -1.79
C ASN A 7 -7.30 6.69 -3.11
N ILE A 8 -6.01 7.01 -3.16
CA ILE A 8 -5.31 7.55 -4.36
C ILE A 8 -4.49 6.48 -5.10
N GLY A 9 -4.62 5.22 -4.70
CA GLY A 9 -3.91 4.08 -5.28
C GLY A 9 -2.61 3.74 -4.57
N PRO A 10 -1.80 2.83 -5.13
CA PRO A 10 -2.03 2.10 -6.39
C PRO A 10 -3.19 1.10 -6.31
N GLY A 11 -3.89 0.88 -7.43
CA GLY A 11 -5.07 0.00 -7.48
C GLY A 11 -5.77 0.05 -8.84
N SER A 12 -7.06 -0.29 -8.87
CA SER A 12 -7.86 -0.23 -10.11
C SER A 12 -7.89 1.17 -10.69
N PHE A 13 -7.42 1.34 -11.94
CA PHE A 13 -7.39 2.62 -12.63
C PHE A 13 -8.75 3.33 -12.66
N THR A 14 -9.80 2.58 -13.03
CA THR A 14 -11.17 3.09 -13.07
C THR A 14 -11.66 3.43 -11.66
N GLY A 15 -11.44 2.54 -10.69
CA GLY A 15 -11.89 2.75 -9.31
C GLY A 15 -11.26 3.98 -8.65
N VAL A 16 -9.95 4.15 -8.79
CA VAL A 16 -9.22 5.30 -8.24
C VAL A 16 -9.69 6.60 -8.88
N ARG A 17 -9.82 6.66 -10.22
CA ARG A 17 -10.27 7.89 -10.90
C ARG A 17 -11.69 8.28 -10.53
N THR A 18 -12.62 7.32 -10.52
CA THR A 18 -14.00 7.58 -10.13
C THR A 18 -14.05 8.03 -8.67
N GLY A 19 -13.40 7.30 -7.76
CA GLY A 19 -13.38 7.63 -6.34
C GLY A 19 -12.80 9.02 -6.04
N VAL A 20 -11.65 9.35 -6.63
CA VAL A 20 -11.03 10.68 -6.47
C VAL A 20 -11.93 11.78 -7.04
N SER A 21 -12.57 11.56 -8.19
CA SER A 21 -13.49 12.53 -8.78
C SER A 21 -14.70 12.77 -7.88
N THR A 22 -15.32 11.71 -7.36
CA THR A 22 -16.44 11.79 -6.42
C THR A 22 -16.04 12.50 -5.13
N ALA A 23 -14.89 12.15 -4.54
CA ALA A 23 -14.40 12.78 -3.32
C ALA A 23 -14.14 14.28 -3.50
N ARG A 24 -13.55 14.68 -4.64
CA ARG A 24 -13.34 16.11 -4.96
C ARG A 24 -14.65 16.86 -5.15
N ALA A 25 -15.63 16.27 -5.83
CA ALA A 25 -16.95 16.89 -6.01
C ALA A 25 -17.67 17.11 -4.67
N LEU A 26 -17.65 16.10 -3.79
CA LEU A 26 -18.24 16.19 -2.46
C LEU A 26 -17.50 17.20 -1.57
N ALA A 27 -16.16 17.18 -1.59
CA ALA A 27 -15.34 18.12 -0.83
C ALA A 27 -15.61 19.58 -1.23
N LEU A 28 -15.79 19.83 -2.54
CA LEU A 28 -16.15 21.14 -3.05
C LEU A 28 -17.56 21.56 -2.60
N ALA A 29 -18.55 20.67 -2.70
CA ALA A 29 -19.93 20.96 -2.33
C ALA A 29 -20.13 21.19 -0.82
N LEU A 30 -19.31 20.52 0.00
CA LEU A 30 -19.38 20.59 1.46
C LEU A 30 -18.38 21.59 2.06
N GLU A 31 -17.54 22.23 1.24
CA GLU A 31 -16.47 23.13 1.68
C GLU A 31 -15.51 22.51 2.72
N ILE A 32 -15.25 21.20 2.62
CA ILE A 32 -14.34 20.46 3.51
C ILE A 32 -13.17 19.86 2.72
N PRO A 33 -11.98 19.69 3.31
CA PRO A 33 -10.83 19.16 2.59
C PRO A 33 -10.99 17.67 2.25
N ALA A 34 -10.52 17.30 1.05
CA ALA A 34 -10.29 15.91 0.66
C ALA A 34 -8.83 15.52 0.93
N ILE A 35 -8.61 14.35 1.55
CA ILE A 35 -7.31 13.81 1.91
C ILE A 35 -7.09 12.51 1.13
N GLY A 36 -6.01 12.47 0.35
CA GLY A 36 -5.58 11.26 -0.33
C GLY A 36 -4.88 10.29 0.62
N VAL A 37 -5.23 9.01 0.53
CA VAL A 37 -4.61 7.93 1.32
C VAL A 37 -4.03 6.89 0.36
N SER A 38 -2.75 6.55 0.51
CA SER A 38 -2.12 5.49 -0.27
C SER A 38 -2.70 4.13 0.09
N THR A 39 -3.00 3.30 -0.91
CA THR A 39 -3.44 1.92 -0.67
C THR A 39 -2.36 1.12 0.05
N LEU A 40 -1.09 1.31 -0.31
CA LEU A 40 0.02 0.56 0.29
C LEU A 40 0.19 0.93 1.77
N GLU A 41 0.09 2.21 2.11
CA GLU A 41 0.16 2.68 3.51
C GLU A 41 -1.05 2.20 4.33
N ALA A 42 -2.25 2.28 3.75
CA ALA A 42 -3.47 1.81 4.41
C ALA A 42 -3.39 0.31 4.72
N LEU A 43 -2.90 -0.49 3.77
CA LEU A 43 -2.71 -1.92 3.96
C LEU A 43 -1.57 -2.24 4.94
N ALA A 44 -0.48 -1.49 4.91
CA ALA A 44 0.60 -1.64 5.89
C ALA A 44 0.06 -1.38 7.30
N LYS A 45 -0.73 -0.31 7.47
CA LYS A 45 -1.38 0.03 8.74
C LYS A 45 -2.41 -1.01 9.18
N GLN A 46 -3.15 -1.60 8.25
CA GLN A 46 -4.10 -2.68 8.53
C GLN A 46 -3.38 -3.96 8.99
N ALA A 47 -2.25 -4.31 8.34
CA ALA A 47 -1.44 -5.46 8.69
C ALA A 47 -0.58 -5.26 9.95
N HIS A 48 -0.37 -4.00 10.35
CA HIS A 48 0.42 -3.65 11.52
C HIS A 48 -0.31 -4.00 12.82
N ASN A 49 0.25 -4.95 13.55
CA ASN A 49 -0.20 -5.33 14.88
C ASN A 49 0.80 -4.81 15.92
N LYS A 50 0.33 -4.45 17.13
CA LYS A 50 1.17 -3.84 18.19
C LYS A 50 2.36 -4.74 18.62
N ASN A 51 2.31 -6.04 18.32
CA ASN A 51 3.37 -7.01 18.61
C ASN A 51 4.26 -7.34 17.39
N THR A 52 4.13 -6.63 16.26
CA THR A 52 4.93 -6.87 15.06
C THR A 52 6.27 -6.14 15.18
N MET A 53 7.32 -6.83 15.63
CA MET A 53 8.70 -6.30 15.65
C MET A 53 9.38 -6.25 14.27
N SER A 54 8.67 -6.59 13.18
CA SER A 54 9.24 -6.79 11.86
C SER A 54 8.79 -5.75 10.82
N THR A 55 9.61 -5.56 9.80
CA THR A 55 9.28 -4.84 8.57
C THR A 55 8.09 -5.48 7.86
N ILE A 56 7.19 -4.66 7.33
CA ILE A 56 6.03 -5.08 6.56
C ILE A 56 6.27 -4.71 5.10
N THR A 57 6.13 -5.68 4.20
CA THR A 57 6.09 -5.42 2.75
C THR A 57 4.68 -5.63 2.25
N VAL A 58 4.09 -4.59 1.68
CA VAL A 58 2.79 -4.66 1.02
C VAL A 58 3.02 -4.91 -0.46
N VAL A 59 2.26 -5.85 -1.03
CA VAL A 59 2.32 -6.20 -2.45
C VAL A 59 0.90 -6.30 -2.99
N ILE A 60 0.60 -5.58 -4.08
CA ILE A 60 -0.70 -5.54 -4.74
C ILE A 60 -0.52 -5.91 -6.20
N GLU A 61 -1.36 -6.79 -6.74
CA GLU A 61 -1.33 -7.15 -8.14
C GLU A 61 -1.68 -5.96 -9.04
N ALA A 62 -0.80 -5.64 -9.99
CA ALA A 62 -0.98 -4.60 -11.01
C ALA A 62 -1.48 -5.16 -12.36
N GLY A 63 -1.60 -6.49 -12.44
CA GLY A 63 -1.92 -7.24 -13.67
C GLY A 63 -0.68 -7.52 -14.52
N ARG A 64 -0.83 -8.40 -15.52
CA ARG A 64 0.25 -8.81 -16.44
C ARG A 64 1.50 -9.33 -15.72
N GLY A 65 1.32 -10.03 -14.59
CA GLY A 65 2.43 -10.57 -13.78
C GLY A 65 3.23 -9.52 -13.01
N MET A 66 2.78 -8.27 -12.99
CA MET A 66 3.42 -7.17 -12.27
C MET A 66 2.70 -6.87 -10.96
N PHE A 67 3.46 -6.36 -9.99
CA PHE A 67 2.98 -6.08 -8.65
C PHE A 67 3.49 -4.73 -8.17
N TYR A 68 2.58 -3.92 -7.65
CA TYR A 68 2.94 -2.75 -6.86
C TYR A 68 3.44 -3.21 -5.50
N TYR A 69 4.51 -2.61 -5.00
CA TYR A 69 5.03 -2.96 -3.69
C TYR A 69 5.64 -1.76 -2.96
N GLN A 70 5.63 -1.83 -1.64
CA GLN A 70 6.35 -0.90 -0.78
C GLN A 70 6.63 -1.56 0.58
N SER A 71 7.80 -1.27 1.14
CA SER A 71 8.22 -1.75 2.47
C SER A 71 8.08 -0.64 3.51
N PHE A 72 7.71 -1.05 4.72
CA PHE A 72 7.50 -0.18 5.87
C PHE A 72 8.20 -0.79 7.09
N ASN A 73 8.85 0.04 7.91
CA ASN A 73 9.41 -0.43 9.17
C ASN A 73 8.30 -0.71 10.21
N LYS A 74 8.70 -1.13 11.42
CA LYS A 74 7.78 -1.36 12.54
C LYS A 74 6.92 -0.14 12.92
N ASP A 75 7.39 1.07 12.62
CA ASP A 75 6.72 2.33 12.95
C ASP A 75 5.85 2.83 11.79
N LEU A 76 5.63 1.99 10.75
CA LEU A 76 4.91 2.32 9.51
C LEU A 76 5.58 3.40 8.65
N THR A 77 6.84 3.70 8.88
CA THR A 77 7.63 4.58 8.02
C THR A 77 8.05 3.84 6.76
N ALA A 78 7.77 4.43 5.60
CA ALA A 78 8.18 3.88 4.30
C ALA A 78 9.71 3.78 4.21
N LEU A 79 10.20 2.58 3.88
CA LEU A 79 11.62 2.31 3.65
C LEU A 79 12.04 2.53 2.19
N CYS A 80 11.07 2.58 1.29
CA CYS A 80 11.27 2.85 -0.13
C CYS A 80 10.05 3.58 -0.70
N ALA A 81 10.21 4.19 -1.87
CA ALA A 81 9.09 4.62 -2.68
C ALA A 81 8.28 3.40 -3.19
N PRO A 82 6.99 3.57 -3.54
CA PRO A 82 6.23 2.55 -4.24
C PRO A 82 6.92 2.14 -5.55
N GLY A 83 7.08 0.83 -5.75
CA GLY A 83 7.67 0.26 -6.96
C GLY A 83 6.70 -0.64 -7.72
N LEU A 84 7.07 -0.99 -8.96
CA LEU A 84 6.33 -1.94 -9.80
C LEU A 84 7.32 -2.98 -10.35
N GLN A 85 7.18 -4.24 -9.93
CA GLN A 85 8.09 -5.33 -10.32
C GLN A 85 7.35 -6.66 -10.41
N THR A 86 7.97 -7.69 -10.99
CA THR A 86 7.47 -9.06 -10.91
C THR A 86 7.60 -9.59 -9.47
N LEU A 87 6.75 -10.56 -9.11
CA LEU A 87 6.79 -11.17 -7.78
C LEU A 87 8.17 -11.81 -7.49
N GLU A 88 8.77 -12.43 -8.50
CA GLU A 88 10.11 -13.04 -8.44
C GLU A 88 11.18 -12.03 -8.05
N ASN A 89 11.20 -10.85 -8.68
CA ASN A 89 12.17 -9.80 -8.38
C ASN A 89 11.95 -9.18 -7.01
N ILE A 90 10.68 -9.01 -6.61
CA ILE A 90 10.34 -8.55 -5.26
C ILE A 90 10.92 -9.53 -4.24
N ILE A 91 10.65 -10.83 -4.39
CA ILE A 91 11.16 -11.89 -3.50
C ILE A 91 12.71 -11.92 -3.51
N ALA A 92 13.34 -11.87 -4.68
CA ALA A 92 14.79 -11.88 -4.82
C ALA A 92 15.46 -10.72 -4.08
N ASN A 93 14.85 -9.53 -4.07
CA ASN A 93 15.36 -8.37 -3.34
C ASN A 93 15.34 -8.55 -1.80
N TYR A 94 14.47 -9.43 -1.27
CA TYR A 94 14.48 -9.81 0.15
C TYR A 94 15.44 -10.95 0.47
N HIS A 95 15.75 -11.82 -0.50
CA HIS A 95 16.77 -12.86 -0.34
C HIS A 95 18.21 -12.31 -0.45
N ASN A 96 18.46 -11.34 -1.33
CA ASN A 96 19.81 -10.83 -1.63
C ASN A 96 20.28 -9.67 -0.76
N LYS A 97 19.47 -9.21 0.21
CA LYS A 97 19.93 -8.29 1.25
C LYS A 97 19.99 -9.01 2.58
N GLN A 98 21.20 -9.40 3.00
CA GLN A 98 21.47 -9.80 4.38
C GLN A 98 21.15 -8.62 5.31
N TYR A 99 19.92 -8.58 5.83
CA TYR A 99 19.58 -7.78 6.99
C TYR A 99 19.73 -8.67 8.22
N ASN A 100 20.73 -8.36 9.04
CA ASN A 100 21.07 -9.10 10.26
C ASN A 100 20.08 -8.73 11.37
N TRP A 101 18.85 -9.26 11.34
CA TRP A 101 17.89 -9.10 12.44
C TRP A 101 17.16 -10.42 12.72
N SER A 102 17.21 -10.83 13.97
CA SER A 102 16.99 -12.20 14.48
C SER A 102 15.57 -12.78 14.36
N SER A 103 14.65 -12.14 13.64
CA SER A 103 13.24 -12.57 13.57
C SER A 103 12.56 -12.13 12.26
N CYS A 104 12.99 -12.65 11.11
CA CYS A 104 12.30 -12.38 9.85
C CYS A 104 11.22 -13.45 9.58
N ARG A 105 9.97 -13.11 9.88
CA ARG A 105 8.77 -13.74 9.30
C ARG A 105 7.71 -12.66 9.23
N TYR A 106 7.21 -12.32 8.03
CA TYR A 106 5.77 -12.28 7.70
C TYR A 106 5.59 -11.96 6.20
N TYR A 107 4.80 -12.79 5.53
CA TYR A 107 4.49 -12.71 4.10
C TYR A 107 3.30 -11.77 3.85
N ALA A 108 3.43 -11.00 2.78
CA ALA A 108 2.53 -9.96 2.32
C ALA A 108 1.06 -10.40 2.25
N ALA A 109 0.14 -9.50 2.61
CA ALA A 109 -1.27 -9.62 2.27
C ALA A 109 -1.42 -9.50 0.73
N HIS A 110 -1.35 -10.63 0.02
CA HIS A 110 -1.68 -10.69 -1.39
C HIS A 110 -3.20 -10.56 -1.55
N ILE A 111 -3.68 -9.35 -1.80
CA ILE A 111 -5.08 -9.11 -2.15
C ILE A 111 -5.21 -9.29 -3.66
N LYS A 112 -5.75 -10.44 -4.09
CA LYS A 112 -6.24 -10.60 -5.47
C LYS A 112 -7.39 -9.63 -5.67
N ASN A 113 -7.18 -8.63 -6.53
CA ASN A 113 -8.26 -7.77 -6.96
C ASN A 113 -9.06 -8.56 -8.03
N ASN A 114 -9.98 -9.42 -7.58
CA ASN A 114 -10.90 -10.12 -8.49
C ASN A 114 -11.69 -9.05 -9.26
N LYS A 115 -11.35 -8.86 -10.54
CA LYS A 115 -12.21 -8.20 -11.51
C LYS A 115 -13.26 -9.17 -12.00
#